data_AF-A0A918PL55-F1
#
_entry.id   AF-A0A918PL55-F1
#
_cell.length_a   1.000
_cell.length_b   1.000
_cell.length_c   1.000
_cell.angle_alpha   90.00
_cell.angle_beta   90.00
_cell.angle_gamma   90.00
#
_symmetry.space_group_name_H-M   'P 1'
#
loop_
_entity.id
_entity.type
_entity.pdbx_description
1 polymer ?
#
loop_
_entity_poly.entity_id
_entity_poly.type
_entity_poly.pdbx_seq_one_letter_code
_entity_poly.pdbx_strand_id
1 'polypeptide(L)'
;MGPVWSIPLAGARVEVPSSIGGVRAELEPEKAAEFDAVVARTPAKHLVYVILDWTLPPGAAESDATTVGRLRSGDFSGVRDGDGKPVAPTHPPLDEVEGETAPTVWSTGFPVGAKTFPATIEGIRQALDEDRRAEFEAEISRTPGHELTYAALRWGYPPEDLAEEDALVAELRAAYQGQGEGR
;
A
#
# COMPACT_ATOMS: atom_id res chain seq x y z
N MET A 1 -5.46 -3.99 -18.87
CA MET A 1 -6.37 -3.65 -17.76
C MET A 1 -5.53 -3.59 -16.50
N GLY A 2 -5.72 -2.54 -15.69
CA GLY A 2 -5.12 -2.47 -14.35
C GLY A 2 -5.78 -3.48 -13.39
N PRO A 3 -5.21 -3.70 -12.20
CA PRO A 3 -5.82 -4.62 -11.24
C PRO A 3 -7.17 -4.07 -10.77
N VAL A 4 -8.16 -4.96 -10.58
CA VAL A 4 -9.52 -4.61 -10.15
C VAL A 4 -9.89 -5.33 -8.86
N TRP A 5 -10.83 -4.74 -8.13
CA TRP A 5 -11.52 -5.38 -7.02
C TRP A 5 -12.96 -5.66 -7.38
N SER A 6 -13.42 -6.84 -7.03
CA SER A 6 -14.83 -7.23 -7.08
C SER A 6 -15.43 -7.09 -5.68
N ILE A 7 -16.29 -6.10 -5.47
CA ILE A 7 -16.89 -5.76 -4.18
C ILE A 7 -18.38 -6.16 -4.17
N PRO A 8 -18.87 -6.90 -3.16
CA PRO A 8 -20.30 -7.16 -3.01
C PRO A 8 -21.03 -5.90 -2.54
N LEU A 9 -21.85 -5.26 -3.38
CA LEU A 9 -22.65 -4.07 -3.06
C LEU A 9 -24.10 -4.27 -3.48
N ALA A 10 -25.05 -4.00 -2.58
CA ALA A 10 -26.49 -4.06 -2.82
C ALA A 10 -26.97 -5.40 -3.42
N GLY A 11 -26.35 -6.51 -3.00
CA GLY A 11 -26.66 -7.85 -3.51
C GLY A 11 -26.05 -8.20 -4.88
N ALA A 12 -25.31 -7.29 -5.50
CA ALA A 12 -24.55 -7.51 -6.73
C ALA A 12 -23.04 -7.45 -6.46
N ARG A 13 -22.21 -7.83 -7.44
CA ARG A 13 -20.77 -7.58 -7.41
C ARG A 13 -20.42 -6.47 -8.38
N VAL A 14 -19.71 -5.45 -7.90
CA VAL A 14 -19.24 -4.33 -8.70
C VAL A 14 -17.72 -4.47 -8.85
N GLU A 15 -17.23 -4.33 -10.08
CA GLU A 15 -15.81 -4.27 -10.36
C GLU A 15 -15.35 -2.82 -10.33
N VAL A 16 -14.33 -2.53 -9.53
CA VAL A 16 -13.76 -1.19 -9.37
C VAL A 16 -12.25 -1.25 -9.54
N PRO A 17 -11.58 -0.17 -10.00
CA PRO A 17 -10.13 -0.14 -10.05
C PRO A 17 -9.53 -0.33 -8.65
N SER A 18 -8.44 -1.08 -8.56
CA SER A 18 -7.76 -1.32 -7.28
C SER A 18 -6.38 -0.66 -7.19
N SER A 19 -5.92 0.06 -8.21
CA SER A 19 -4.63 0.76 -8.19
C SER A 19 -4.78 2.26 -8.45
N ILE A 20 -3.82 3.06 -8.00
CA ILE A 20 -3.77 4.52 -8.21
C ILE A 20 -3.88 4.86 -9.70
N GLY A 21 -3.12 4.16 -10.56
CA GLY A 21 -3.18 4.37 -12.00
C GLY A 21 -4.53 3.96 -12.61
N GLY A 22 -5.19 2.95 -12.04
CA GLY A 22 -6.54 2.54 -12.44
C GLY A 22 -7.59 3.60 -12.10
N VAL A 23 -7.57 4.11 -10.87
CA VAL A 23 -8.47 5.20 -10.44
C VAL A 23 -8.25 6.44 -11.31
N ARG A 24 -6.99 6.86 -11.47
CA ARG A 24 -6.64 8.05 -12.26
C ARG A 24 -7.14 7.97 -13.70
N ALA A 25 -7.16 6.78 -14.30
CA ALA A 25 -7.62 6.58 -15.67
C ALA A 25 -9.15 6.74 -15.85
N GLU A 26 -9.92 6.60 -14.76
CA GLU A 26 -11.39 6.77 -14.78
C GLU A 26 -11.85 8.18 -14.36
N LEU A 27 -10.93 8.99 -13.82
CA LEU A 27 -11.23 10.34 -13.37
C LEU A 27 -11.02 11.38 -14.48
N GLU A 28 -11.85 12.43 -14.46
CA GLU A 28 -11.60 13.65 -15.24
C GLU A 28 -10.31 14.36 -14.77
N PRO A 29 -9.60 15.09 -15.64
CA PRO A 29 -8.28 15.65 -15.34
C PRO A 29 -8.24 16.52 -14.06
N GLU A 30 -9.28 17.28 -13.78
CA GLU A 30 -9.37 18.09 -12.55
C GLU A 30 -9.49 17.20 -11.29
N LYS A 31 -10.25 16.12 -11.39
CA LYS A 31 -10.40 15.12 -10.31
C LYS A 31 -9.17 14.24 -10.15
N ALA A 32 -8.50 13.92 -11.25
CA ALA A 32 -7.22 13.21 -11.21
C ALA A 32 -6.16 14.01 -10.45
N ALA A 33 -6.09 15.33 -10.65
CA ALA A 33 -5.16 16.20 -9.90
C ALA A 33 -5.50 16.27 -8.40
N GLU A 34 -6.79 16.33 -8.04
CA GLU A 34 -7.25 16.28 -6.66
C GLU A 34 -6.90 14.93 -6.00
N PHE A 35 -7.16 13.83 -6.70
CA PHE A 35 -6.80 12.49 -6.26
C PHE A 35 -5.29 12.35 -6.05
N ASP A 36 -4.47 12.83 -6.98
CA ASP A 36 -3.00 12.77 -6.88
C ASP A 36 -2.48 13.57 -5.68
N ALA A 37 -3.08 14.72 -5.37
CA ALA A 37 -2.74 15.50 -4.19
C ALA A 37 -3.12 14.76 -2.89
N VAL A 38 -4.26 14.06 -2.87
CA VAL A 38 -4.66 13.21 -1.74
C VAL A 38 -3.69 12.04 -1.57
N VAL A 39 -3.36 11.32 -2.64
CA VAL A 39 -2.44 10.18 -2.61
C VAL A 39 -1.06 10.60 -2.13
N ALA A 40 -0.53 11.74 -2.60
CA ALA A 40 0.81 12.23 -2.25
C ALA A 40 0.98 12.42 -0.73
N ARG A 41 -0.03 13.01 -0.07
CA ARG A 41 0.00 13.31 1.37
C ARG A 41 -0.47 12.17 2.27
N THR A 42 -1.05 11.12 1.68
CA THR A 42 -1.63 10.03 2.48
C THR A 42 -0.54 9.02 2.85
N PRO A 43 -0.45 8.61 4.13
CA PRO A 43 0.42 7.51 4.52
C PRO A 43 0.04 6.22 3.80
N ALA A 44 1.02 5.42 3.37
CA ALA A 44 0.77 4.29 2.48
C ALA A 44 -0.13 3.20 3.09
N LYS A 45 -0.17 3.12 4.43
CA LYS A 45 -1.12 2.25 5.16
C LYS A 45 -2.58 2.67 4.98
N HIS A 46 -2.84 3.92 4.62
CA HIS A 46 -4.19 4.46 4.41
C HIS A 46 -4.60 4.54 2.94
N LEU A 47 -3.67 4.32 2.00
CA LEU A 47 -3.94 4.43 0.57
C LEU A 47 -5.00 3.43 0.08
N VAL A 48 -5.11 2.27 0.71
CA VAL A 48 -6.16 1.29 0.40
C VAL A 48 -7.55 1.91 0.58
N TYR A 49 -7.76 2.72 1.63
CA TYR A 49 -9.02 3.41 1.90
C TYR A 49 -9.26 4.59 0.96
N VAL A 50 -8.20 5.33 0.61
CA VAL A 50 -8.29 6.39 -0.40
C VAL A 50 -8.72 5.80 -1.74
N ILE A 51 -8.12 4.70 -2.19
CA ILE A 51 -8.52 4.04 -3.43
C ILE A 51 -9.97 3.60 -3.35
N LEU A 52 -10.41 2.98 -2.24
CA LEU A 52 -11.81 2.61 -2.06
C LEU A 52 -12.75 3.81 -2.14
N ASP A 53 -12.49 4.89 -1.40
CA ASP A 53 -13.39 6.04 -1.34
C ASP A 53 -13.56 6.72 -2.70
N TRP A 54 -12.50 6.74 -3.51
CA TRP A 54 -12.51 7.31 -4.86
C TRP A 54 -13.06 6.39 -5.94
N THR A 55 -13.18 5.09 -5.69
CA THR A 55 -13.61 4.09 -6.68
C THR A 55 -15.02 3.56 -6.44
N LEU A 56 -15.55 3.72 -5.24
CA LEU A 56 -16.92 3.35 -4.94
C LEU A 56 -17.89 4.24 -5.74
N PRO A 57 -18.96 3.65 -6.33
CA PRO A 57 -19.93 4.42 -7.09
C PRO A 57 -20.63 5.47 -6.21
N PRO A 58 -21.04 6.62 -6.78
CA PRO A 58 -21.80 7.62 -6.04
C PRO A 58 -23.08 7.00 -5.49
N GLY A 59 -23.37 7.25 -4.21
CA GLY A 59 -24.52 6.66 -3.51
C GLY A 59 -24.33 5.21 -3.06
N ALA A 60 -23.13 4.63 -3.18
CA ALA A 60 -22.84 3.31 -2.60
C ALA A 60 -23.13 3.24 -1.09
N ALA A 61 -22.81 4.31 -0.36
CA ALA A 61 -23.11 4.41 1.07
C ALA A 61 -24.62 4.48 1.36
N GLU A 62 -25.40 5.07 0.47
CA GLU A 62 -26.87 5.14 0.59
C GLU A 62 -27.53 3.80 0.24
N SER A 63 -26.96 3.09 -0.73
CA SER A 63 -27.47 1.81 -1.23
C SER A 63 -27.07 0.63 -0.33
N ASP A 64 -25.87 0.67 0.26
CA ASP A 64 -25.32 -0.40 1.08
C ASP A 64 -24.36 0.15 2.17
N ALA A 65 -24.93 0.93 3.10
CA ALA A 65 -24.18 1.52 4.22
C ALA A 65 -23.42 0.48 5.05
N THR A 66 -23.94 -0.75 5.14
CA THR A 66 -23.32 -1.84 5.92
C THR A 66 -22.02 -2.28 5.27
N THR A 67 -22.03 -2.57 3.97
CA THR A 67 -20.81 -2.99 3.26
C THR A 67 -19.81 -1.84 3.23
N VAL A 68 -20.24 -0.63 2.89
CA VAL A 68 -19.35 0.54 2.86
C VAL A 68 -18.74 0.82 4.24
N GLY A 69 -19.51 0.69 5.31
CA GLY A 69 -19.03 0.83 6.69
C GLY A 69 -17.97 -0.21 7.05
N ARG A 70 -18.18 -1.48 6.66
CA ARG A 70 -17.20 -2.57 6.87
C ARG A 70 -15.89 -2.29 6.15
N LEU A 71 -15.95 -1.92 4.88
CA LEU A 71 -14.76 -1.60 4.08
C LEU A 71 -13.97 -0.43 4.70
N ARG A 72 -14.67 0.61 5.15
CA ARG A 72 -14.05 1.76 5.84
C ARG A 72 -13.44 1.39 7.19
N SER A 73 -13.98 0.39 7.89
CA SER A 73 -13.40 -0.14 9.13
C SER A 73 -12.23 -1.10 8.91
N GLY A 74 -11.85 -1.38 7.65
CA GLY A 74 -10.78 -2.32 7.33
C GLY A 74 -11.23 -3.78 7.23
N ASP A 75 -12.54 -4.04 7.21
CA ASP A 75 -13.09 -5.37 6.97
C ASP A 75 -13.38 -5.57 5.47
N PHE A 76 -12.41 -6.17 4.78
CA PHE A 76 -12.47 -6.49 3.35
C PHE A 76 -13.07 -7.88 3.08
N SER A 77 -13.72 -8.51 4.06
CA SER A 77 -14.29 -9.84 3.89
C SER A 77 -15.28 -9.86 2.72
N GLY A 78 -15.01 -10.74 1.75
CA GLY A 78 -15.84 -10.90 0.56
C GLY A 78 -15.42 -10.04 -0.64
N VAL A 79 -14.46 -9.12 -0.47
CA VAL A 79 -13.76 -8.47 -1.58
C VAL A 79 -12.82 -9.46 -2.24
N ARG A 80 -12.80 -9.46 -3.58
CA ARG A 80 -11.93 -10.33 -4.37
C ARG A 80 -11.06 -9.51 -5.31
N ASP A 81 -9.84 -9.98 -5.56
CA ASP A 81 -8.97 -9.43 -6.59
C ASP A 81 -9.40 -9.89 -8.00
N GLY A 82 -8.68 -9.44 -9.03
CA GLY A 82 -8.92 -9.81 -10.43
C GLY A 82 -8.72 -11.30 -10.74
N ASP A 83 -8.02 -12.03 -9.88
CA ASP A 83 -7.85 -13.50 -9.96
C ASP A 83 -8.94 -14.25 -9.16
N GLY A 84 -9.86 -13.52 -8.52
CA GLY A 84 -10.94 -14.08 -7.69
C GLY A 84 -10.50 -14.49 -6.28
N LYS A 85 -9.26 -14.19 -5.87
CA LYS A 85 -8.76 -14.50 -4.52
C LYS A 85 -9.28 -13.47 -3.52
N PRO A 86 -9.52 -13.88 -2.25
CA PRO A 86 -9.94 -12.94 -1.21
C PRO A 86 -8.85 -11.89 -0.97
N VAL A 87 -9.24 -10.62 -0.95
CA VAL A 87 -8.33 -9.53 -0.60
C VAL A 87 -8.11 -9.52 0.91
N ALA A 88 -6.85 -9.67 1.31
CA ALA A 88 -6.41 -9.49 2.69
C ALA A 88 -5.51 -8.25 2.74
N PRO A 89 -5.93 -7.16 3.39
CA PRO A 89 -5.06 -6.02 3.61
C PRO A 89 -3.82 -6.48 4.36
N THR A 90 -2.68 -6.03 3.86
CA THR A 90 -1.39 -6.44 4.42
C THR A 90 -0.93 -5.60 5.60
N HIS A 91 -1.68 -4.57 5.97
CA HIS A 91 -1.43 -3.78 7.18
C HIS A 91 -2.25 -4.32 8.37
N PRO A 92 -1.72 -4.30 9.61
CA PRO A 92 -2.52 -4.60 10.80
C PRO A 92 -3.70 -3.62 10.90
N PRO A 93 -4.90 -4.03 11.36
CA PRO A 93 -6.02 -3.11 11.53
C PRO A 93 -5.55 -1.84 12.25
N LEU A 94 -6.03 -0.68 11.82
CA LEU A 94 -5.62 0.57 12.43
C LEU A 94 -6.07 0.55 13.90
N ASP A 95 -5.16 0.16 14.80
CA ASP A 95 -5.28 0.40 16.26
C ASP A 95 -5.06 1.90 16.56
N GLU A 96 -5.38 2.76 15.58
CA GLU A 96 -5.31 4.21 15.70
C GLU A 96 -6.66 4.67 16.24
N VAL A 97 -6.63 5.30 17.41
CA VAL A 97 -7.80 6.00 17.94
C VAL A 97 -8.34 6.96 16.88
N GLU A 98 -9.65 6.93 16.67
CA GLU A 98 -10.34 7.78 15.69
C GLU A 98 -9.93 9.25 15.92
N GLY A 99 -9.12 9.81 15.00
CA GLY A 99 -8.58 11.17 15.10
C GLY A 99 -7.05 11.28 15.32
N GLU A 100 -6.32 10.18 15.49
CA GLU A 100 -4.85 10.22 15.49
C GLU A 100 -4.34 10.55 14.08
N THR A 101 -3.47 11.56 13.99
CA THR A 101 -2.85 11.91 12.72
C THR A 101 -1.90 10.79 12.37
N ALA A 102 -2.20 10.07 11.28
CA ALA A 102 -1.36 8.96 10.86
C ALA A 102 0.10 9.42 10.74
N PRO A 103 1.04 8.63 11.29
CA PRO A 103 2.41 9.07 11.41
C PRO A 103 2.98 9.30 10.00
N THR A 104 3.66 10.44 9.83
CA THR A 104 4.35 10.79 8.58
C THR A 104 5.61 9.94 8.36
N VAL A 105 5.97 9.15 9.37
CA VAL A 105 7.10 8.23 9.35
C VAL A 105 6.73 6.87 9.95
N TRP A 106 7.28 5.80 9.40
CA TRP A 106 7.25 4.48 10.01
C TRP A 106 8.49 4.26 10.85
N SER A 107 8.36 3.53 11.94
CA SER A 107 9.49 2.97 12.67
C SER A 107 9.43 1.46 12.59
N THR A 108 10.38 0.83 11.91
CA THR A 108 10.55 -0.63 11.96
C THR A 108 11.64 -0.96 12.97
N GLY A 109 11.35 -1.87 13.89
CA GLY A 109 12.33 -2.40 14.83
C GLY A 109 12.65 -3.84 14.48
N PHE A 110 13.44 -4.09 13.43
CA PHE A 110 14.03 -5.41 13.16
C PHE A 110 15.05 -5.31 12.00
N PRO A 111 16.23 -5.95 12.05
CA PRO A 111 16.98 -6.47 13.19
C PRO A 111 18.08 -5.51 13.72
N VAL A 112 18.31 -4.33 13.12
CA VAL A 112 19.41 -3.42 13.51
C VAL A 112 18.90 -1.99 13.67
N GLY A 113 18.53 -1.63 14.90
CA GLY A 113 18.09 -0.28 15.28
C GLY A 113 16.65 0.06 14.90
N ALA A 114 16.03 0.98 15.66
CA ALA A 114 14.77 1.58 15.25
C ALA A 114 15.08 2.57 14.12
N LYS A 115 14.75 2.22 12.89
CA LYS A 115 14.92 3.10 11.74
C LYS A 115 13.60 3.77 11.40
N THR A 116 13.67 5.06 11.10
CA THR A 116 12.52 5.91 10.82
C THR A 116 12.50 6.25 9.33
N PHE A 117 11.42 5.93 8.63
CA PHE A 117 11.31 6.10 7.18
C PHE A 117 10.05 6.87 6.80
N PRO A 118 10.01 7.54 5.64
CA PRO A 118 8.81 8.26 5.22
C PRO A 118 7.63 7.31 5.03
N ALA A 119 6.49 7.61 5.67
CA ALA A 119 5.28 6.80 5.56
C ALA A 119 4.38 7.24 4.39
N THR A 120 4.56 8.46 3.86
CA THR A 120 3.77 9.04 2.76
C THR A 120 4.45 8.84 1.41
N ILE A 121 3.66 8.76 0.33
CA ILE A 121 4.18 8.69 -1.05
C ILE A 121 5.10 9.88 -1.36
N GLU A 122 4.72 11.10 -0.98
CA GLU A 122 5.56 12.29 -1.17
C GLU A 122 6.90 12.17 -0.44
N GLY A 123 6.87 11.79 0.84
CA GLY A 123 8.09 11.58 1.62
C GLY A 123 9.02 10.52 1.01
N ILE A 124 8.47 9.42 0.48
CA ILE A 124 9.26 8.40 -0.22
C ILE A 124 9.86 8.98 -1.50
N ARG A 125 9.09 9.72 -2.31
CA ARG A 125 9.60 10.38 -3.53
C ARG A 125 10.78 11.32 -3.26
N GLN A 126 10.72 12.06 -2.15
CA GLN A 126 11.77 13.01 -1.76
C GLN A 126 13.06 12.31 -1.33
N ALA A 127 12.95 11.09 -0.79
CA ALA A 127 14.09 10.27 -0.38
C ALA A 127 14.77 9.52 -1.55
N LEU A 128 14.11 9.42 -2.71
CA LEU A 128 14.62 8.70 -3.88
C LEU A 128 15.26 9.64 -4.92
N ASP A 129 16.37 9.18 -5.51
CA ASP A 129 16.98 9.76 -6.72
C ASP A 129 16.08 9.64 -7.96
N GLU A 130 16.40 10.36 -9.04
CA GLU A 130 15.55 10.49 -10.24
C GLU A 130 15.22 9.14 -10.89
N ASP A 131 16.20 8.28 -11.11
CA ASP A 131 16.00 6.94 -11.71
C ASP A 131 15.08 6.08 -10.84
N ARG A 132 15.37 6.01 -9.54
CA ARG A 132 14.57 5.22 -8.58
C ARG A 132 13.17 5.79 -8.39
N ARG A 133 13.00 7.11 -8.50
CA ARG A 133 11.69 7.77 -8.43
C ARG A 133 10.82 7.36 -9.61
N ALA A 134 11.38 7.27 -10.82
CA ALA A 134 10.63 6.82 -11.99
C ALA A 134 10.16 5.36 -11.83
N GLU A 135 11.03 4.48 -11.32
CA GLU A 135 10.69 3.08 -11.02
C GLU A 135 9.63 2.96 -9.92
N PHE A 136 9.78 3.74 -8.85
CA PHE A 136 8.80 3.85 -7.77
C PHE A 136 7.43 4.28 -8.29
N GLU A 137 7.35 5.35 -9.09
CA GLU A 137 6.09 5.84 -9.64
C GLU A 137 5.42 4.80 -10.54
N ALA A 138 6.20 4.14 -11.40
CA ALA A 138 5.70 3.09 -12.27
C ALA A 138 5.13 1.91 -11.47
N GLU A 139 5.79 1.55 -10.36
CA GLU A 139 5.34 0.47 -9.50
C GLU A 139 4.11 0.83 -8.66
N ILE A 140 4.14 1.95 -7.95
CA ILE A 140 3.03 2.38 -7.08
C ILE A 140 1.76 2.60 -7.91
N SER A 141 1.87 3.11 -9.13
CA SER A 141 0.73 3.30 -10.03
C SER A 141 0.01 1.99 -10.40
N ARG A 142 0.76 0.88 -10.54
CA ARG A 142 0.22 -0.43 -10.94
C ARG A 142 -0.09 -1.37 -9.77
N THR A 143 0.38 -1.03 -8.57
CA THR A 143 0.24 -1.89 -7.39
C THR A 143 -1.20 -1.84 -6.86
N PRO A 144 -1.83 -3.00 -6.60
CA PRO A 144 -3.13 -3.06 -5.95
C PRO A 144 -3.10 -2.41 -4.56
N GLY A 145 -4.17 -1.73 -4.17
CA GLY A 145 -4.22 -0.91 -2.95
C GLY A 145 -3.92 -1.66 -1.67
N HIS A 146 -4.23 -2.95 -1.63
CA HIS A 146 -4.00 -3.84 -0.49
C HIS A 146 -2.54 -4.32 -0.37
N GLU A 147 -1.72 -4.09 -1.40
CA GLU A 147 -0.27 -4.36 -1.43
C GLU A 147 0.56 -3.07 -1.37
N LEU A 148 -0.06 -1.91 -1.58
CA LEU A 148 0.62 -0.61 -1.62
C LEU A 148 1.43 -0.31 -0.37
N THR A 149 0.98 -0.74 0.81
CA THR A 149 1.71 -0.54 2.05
C THR A 149 3.07 -1.24 2.03
N TYR A 150 3.12 -2.51 1.58
CA TYR A 150 4.39 -3.23 1.45
C TYR A 150 5.27 -2.67 0.33
N ALA A 151 4.67 -2.30 -0.81
CA ALA A 151 5.42 -1.68 -1.90
C ALA A 151 6.08 -0.38 -1.40
N ALA A 152 5.32 0.51 -0.78
CA ALA A 152 5.82 1.76 -0.21
C ALA A 152 6.86 1.52 0.90
N LEU A 153 6.67 0.53 1.78
CA LEU A 153 7.64 0.16 2.81
C LEU A 153 8.99 -0.24 2.20
N ARG A 154 8.96 -1.03 1.12
CA ARG A 154 10.17 -1.46 0.42
C ARG A 154 10.92 -0.29 -0.22
N TRP A 155 10.21 0.71 -0.75
CA TRP A 155 10.83 1.89 -1.37
C TRP A 155 11.25 2.96 -0.37
N GLY A 156 10.60 3.04 0.79
CA GLY A 156 11.00 3.92 1.88
C GLY A 156 12.28 3.48 2.59
N TYR A 157 12.75 2.26 2.31
CA TYR A 157 14.00 1.72 2.85
C TYR A 157 15.23 2.32 2.13
N PRO A 158 16.16 2.96 2.85
CA PRO A 158 17.36 3.55 2.27
C PRO A 158 18.22 2.47 1.61
N PRO A 159 18.82 2.76 0.45
CA PRO A 159 19.68 1.80 -0.24
C PRO A 159 20.91 1.41 0.59
N GLU A 160 21.46 2.34 1.38
CA GLU A 160 22.60 2.09 2.27
C GLU A 160 22.26 1.03 3.33
N ASP A 161 21.06 1.12 3.90
CA ASP A 161 20.55 0.18 4.89
C ASP A 161 20.25 -1.19 4.29
N LEU A 162 19.69 -1.23 3.08
CA LEU A 162 19.50 -2.48 2.34
C LEU A 162 20.84 -3.16 2.05
N ALA A 163 21.87 -2.41 1.66
CA ALA A 163 23.20 -2.95 1.41
C ALA A 163 23.86 -3.50 2.68
N GLU A 164 23.70 -2.82 3.83
CA GLU A 164 24.14 -3.33 5.13
C GLU A 164 23.41 -4.62 5.54
N GLU A 165 22.09 -4.68 5.35
CA GLU A 165 21.30 -5.88 5.64
C GLU A 165 21.63 -7.05 4.70
N ASP A 166 21.79 -6.81 3.39
CA ASP A 166 22.23 -7.83 2.43
C ASP A 166 23.63 -8.36 2.76
N ALA A 167 24.56 -7.48 3.17
CA ALA A 167 25.90 -7.88 3.61
C ALA A 167 25.83 -8.75 4.88
N LEU A 168 25.00 -8.37 5.86
CA LEU A 168 24.75 -9.15 7.08
C LEU A 168 24.15 -10.52 6.75
N VAL A 169 23.15 -10.58 5.87
CA VAL A 169 22.50 -11.83 5.45
C VAL A 169 23.49 -12.73 4.70
N ALA A 170 24.33 -12.15 3.84
CA ALA A 170 25.39 -12.88 3.13
C ALA A 170 26.43 -13.46 4.11
N GLU A 171 26.86 -12.68 5.11
CA GLU A 171 27.77 -13.13 6.16
C GLU A 171 27.15 -14.27 6.98
N LEU A 172 25.90 -14.11 7.42
CA LEU A 172 25.20 -15.13 8.20
C LEU A 172 25.02 -16.42 7.39
N ARG A 173 24.64 -16.31 6.11
CA ARG A 173 24.52 -17.46 5.21
C ARG A 173 25.88 -18.16 5.04
N ALA A 174 26.96 -17.42 4.88
CA ALA A 174 28.31 -17.99 4.77
C ALA A 174 28.75 -18.69 6.07
N ALA A 175 28.45 -18.12 7.23
CA ALA A 175 28.74 -18.71 8.54
C ALA A 175 27.99 -20.04 8.75
N TYR A 176 26.70 -20.09 8.39
CA TYR A 176 25.90 -21.32 8.46
C TYR A 176 26.35 -22.40 7.45
N GLN A 177 26.79 -22.01 6.25
CA GLN A 177 27.30 -22.95 5.26
C GLN A 177 28.67 -23.53 5.66
N GLY A 178 29.55 -22.72 6.25
CA GLY A 178 30.85 -23.17 6.76
C GLY A 178 30.76 -24.06 8.00
N GLN A 179 29.67 -24.01 8.76
CA GLN A 179 29.43 -24.90 9.90
C GLN A 179 28.99 -26.32 9.52
N GLY A 180 28.64 -26.57 8.24
CA GLY A 180 28.21 -27.88 7.74
C GLY A 180 29.34 -28.80 7.27
N GLU A 181 30.56 -28.28 7.04
CA GLU A 181 31.71 -29.04 6.49
C GLU A 181 32.70 -29.53 7.57
N GLY A 182 32.25 -29.61 8.83
CA GLY A 182 33.06 -30.00 9.99
C GLY A 182 32.41 -31.07 10.87
N ARG A 183 31.83 -32.13 10.29
CA ARG A 183 31.42 -33.32 11.05
C ARG A 183 31.73 -34.61 10.32
#